data_AF-A0A525HD90-F1
#
_entry.id   AF-A0A525HD90-F1
#
_cell.length_a   1.000
_cell.length_b   1.000
_cell.length_c   1.000
_cell.angle_alpha   90.00
_cell.angle_beta   90.00
_cell.angle_gamma   90.00
#
_symmetry.space_group_name_H-M   'P 1'
#
loop_
_entity.id
_entity.type
_entity.pdbx_description
1 polymer ?
#
loop_
_entity_poly.entity_id
_entity_poly.type
_entity_poly.pdbx_seq_one_letter_code
_entity_poly.pdbx_strand_id
1 'polypeptide(L)' 'MTLYDAIGLAGTALILGTYALTVAGRVDAKQPAALLGNFLAASLILVSLAHDFNLSAAIVESAWALIAGIGLMRVVLKR' A
#
# COMPACT_ATOMS: atom_id res chain seq x y z
N MET A 1 -14.37 8.35 15.45
CA MET A 1 -13.40 7.49 14.76
C MET A 1 -13.94 6.10 14.74
N THR A 2 -14.34 5.62 13.56
CA THR A 2 -14.78 4.25 13.34
C THR A 2 -13.56 3.31 13.25
N LEU A 3 -13.79 1.99 13.32
CA LEU A 3 -12.73 1.01 13.06
C LEU A 3 -12.16 1.17 11.64
N TYR A 4 -13.00 1.51 10.67
CA TYR A 4 -12.57 1.76 9.29
C TYR A 4 -11.70 2.99 9.16
N ASP A 5 -11.99 4.08 9.91
CA ASP A 5 -11.13 5.27 9.95
C ASP A 5 -9.74 4.90 10.49
N ALA A 6 -9.68 4.09 11.54
CA ALA A 6 -8.41 3.65 12.13
C ALA A 6 -7.61 2.77 11.14
N ILE A 7 -8.28 1.87 10.42
CA ILE A 7 -7.68 1.03 9.36
C ILE A 7 -7.14 1.91 8.23
N GLY A 8 -7.92 2.88 7.76
CA GLY A 8 -7.52 3.81 6.70
C GLY A 8 -6.35 4.69 7.10
N LEU A 9 -6.34 5.19 8.35
CA LEU A 9 -5.22 5.94 8.91
C LEU A 9 -3.96 5.08 9.07
N ALA A 10 -4.09 3.83 9.50
CA ALA A 10 -2.98 2.90 9.58
C ALA A 10 -2.38 2.60 8.20
N GLY A 11 -3.23 2.37 7.19
CA GLY A 11 -2.80 2.22 5.80
C GLY A 11 -2.10 3.47 5.28
N THR A 12 -2.67 4.65 5.52
CA THR A 12 -2.07 5.94 5.15
C THR A 12 -0.70 6.16 5.81
N ALA A 13 -0.58 5.87 7.11
CA ALA A 13 0.70 5.97 7.81
C ALA A 13 1.75 5.01 7.23
N LEU A 14 1.33 3.78 6.87
CA LEU A 14 2.21 2.78 6.30
C LEU A 14 2.66 3.13 4.87
N ILE A 15 1.78 3.65 4.02
CA ILE A 15 2.16 4.03 2.65
C ILE A 15 3.13 5.22 2.68
N LEU A 16 2.87 6.22 3.53
CA LEU A 16 3.76 7.36 3.72
C LEU A 16 5.10 6.95 4.33
N GLY A 17 5.10 6.05 5.32
CA GLY A 17 6.32 5.51 5.91
C GLY A 17 7.16 4.73 4.91
N THR A 18 6.53 3.87 4.10
CA THR A 18 7.20 3.09 3.06
C THR A 18 7.79 4.01 1.99
N TYR A 19 7.03 5.02 1.54
CA TYR A 19 7.51 6.01 0.58
C TYR A 19 8.66 6.85 1.14
N ALA A 20 8.56 7.32 2.39
CA ALA A 20 9.61 8.10 3.05
C ALA A 20 10.92 7.30 3.16
N LEU A 21 10.84 6.03 3.56
CA LEU A 21 12.01 5.14 3.61
C LEU A 21 12.62 4.90 2.22
N THR A 22 11.78 4.83 1.19
CA THR A 22 12.22 4.66 -0.19
C THR A 22 12.95 5.89 -0.70
N VAL A 23 12.39 7.09 -0.51
CA VAL A 23 13.01 8.37 -0.90
C VAL A 23 14.28 8.66 -0.09
N ALA A 24 14.32 8.24 1.18
CA ALA A 24 15.52 8.32 2.01
C ALA A 24 16.62 7.31 1.61
N GLY A 25 16.40 6.47 0.59
CA GLY A 25 17.35 5.46 0.14
C GLY A 25 17.57 4.31 1.12
N ARG A 26 16.69 4.16 2.13
CA ARG A 26 16.81 3.09 3.15
C ARG A 26 16.21 1.78 2.71
N VAL A 27 15.25 1.81 1.78
CA VAL A 27 14.62 0.63 1.17
C VAL A 27 14.53 0.86 -0.32
N ASP A 28 14.86 -0.16 -1.13
CA ASP A 28 14.66 -0.10 -2.58
C ASP A 28 13.20 -0.41 -2.92
N ALA A 29 12.58 0.42 -3.77
CA ALA A 29 11.18 0.28 -4.20
C ALA A 29 10.87 -1.07 -4.86
N LYS A 30 11.87 -1.77 -5.42
CA LYS A 30 11.75 -3.06 -6.09
C LYS A 30 11.98 -4.25 -5.14
N GLN A 31 12.43 -4.00 -3.91
CA GLN A 31 12.65 -5.06 -2.93
C GLN A 31 11.34 -5.48 -2.25
N PRO A 32 11.25 -6.75 -1.78
CA PRO A 32 10.05 -7.28 -1.12
C PRO A 32 9.52 -6.40 0.02
N ALA A 33 10.40 -5.78 0.81
CA ALA A 33 10.00 -4.96 1.94
C ALA A 33 9.13 -3.76 1.52
N ALA A 34 9.56 -2.98 0.53
CA ALA A 34 8.79 -1.85 0.02
C ALA A 34 7.52 -2.31 -0.71
N LEU A 35 7.61 -3.38 -1.50
CA LEU A 35 6.46 -3.91 -2.23
C LEU A 35 5.39 -4.45 -1.27
N LEU A 36 5.77 -5.19 -0.23
CA LEU A 36 4.85 -5.65 0.82
C LEU A 36 4.24 -4.47 1.58
N GLY A 37 5.05 -3.48 1.96
CA GLY A 37 4.59 -2.28 2.66
C GLY A 37 3.50 -1.56 1.87
N ASN A 38 3.76 -1.27 0.59
CA ASN A 38 2.79 -0.61 -0.29
C ASN A 38 1.54 -1.45 -0.54
N PHE A 39 1.69 -2.76 -0.74
CA PHE A 39 0.55 -3.65 -0.96
C PHE A 39 -0.38 -3.72 0.27
N LEU A 40 0.19 -3.89 1.46
CA LEU A 40 -0.57 -3.92 2.72
C LEU A 40 -1.22 -2.56 3.00
N ALA A 41 -0.47 -1.48 2.82
CA ALA A 41 -0.99 -0.13 3.03
C ALA A 41 -2.20 0.17 2.14
N ALA A 42 -2.07 -0.07 0.83
CA ALA A 42 -3.14 0.14 -0.12
C ALA A 42 -4.36 -0.76 0.17
N SER A 43 -4.13 -2.01 0.57
CA SER A 43 -5.21 -2.94 0.96
C SER A 43 -5.98 -2.43 2.18
N LEU A 44 -5.29 -1.88 3.19
CA LEU A 44 -5.94 -1.29 4.37
C LEU A 44 -6.78 -0.06 3.97
N ILE A 45 -6.25 0.82 3.12
CA ILE A 45 -7.01 2.00 2.66
C ILE A 45 -8.23 1.55 1.86
N LEU A 46 -8.12 0.57 0.96
CA LEU A 46 -9.26 0.01 0.24
C LEU A 46 -10.34 -0.58 1.18
N VAL A 47 -9.94 -1.26 2.26
CA VAL A 47 -10.88 -1.74 3.27
C VAL A 47 -11.61 -0.58 3.95
N SER A 48 -10.92 0.53 4.23
CA SER A 48 -11.56 1.72 4.81
C SER A 48 -12.59 2.36 3.86
N LEU A 49 -12.30 2.34 2.55
CA LEU A 49 -13.18 2.87 1.50
C LEU A 49 -14.46 2.04 1.30
N ALA A 50 -14.53 0.82 1.84
CA ALA A 50 -15.78 0.06 1.85
C ALA A 50 -16.84 0.70 2.79
N HIS A 51 -16.42 1.51 3.76
CA HIS A 51 -17.33 2.23 4.65
C HIS A 51 -17.69 3.63 4.13
N ASP A 52 -16.69 4.42 3.74
CA ASP A 52 -16.87 5.77 3.19
C ASP A 52 -16.22 5.85 1.81
N PHE A 53 -17.03 5.59 0.79
CA PHE A 53 -16.50 5.34 -0.55
C PHE A 53 -16.05 6.62 -1.24
N ASN A 54 -14.77 6.64 -1.61
CA ASN A 54 -14.19 7.66 -2.48
C ASN A 54 -13.62 7.00 -3.74
N LEU A 55 -14.24 7.29 -4.89
CA LEU A 55 -13.85 6.68 -6.17
C LEU A 55 -12.40 7.02 -6.56
N SER A 56 -11.97 8.26 -6.34
CA SER A 56 -10.61 8.70 -6.68
C SER A 56 -9.57 7.95 -5.84
N ALA A 57 -9.78 7.85 -4.53
CA ALA A 57 -8.92 7.08 -3.65
C ALA A 57 -8.94 5.59 -4.01
N ALA A 58 -10.11 5.02 -4.29
CA ALA A 58 -10.23 3.61 -4.65
C ALA A 58 -9.42 3.25 -5.91
N ILE A 59 -9.43 4.11 -6.94
CA ILE A 59 -8.64 3.90 -8.16
C ILE A 59 -7.14 3.95 -7.85
N VAL A 60 -6.69 4.95 -7.09
CA VAL A 60 -5.28 5.12 -6.74
C VAL A 60 -4.77 3.94 -5.93
N GLU A 61 -5.48 3.56 -4.88
CA GLU A 61 -5.07 2.47 -4.00
C GLU A 61 -5.16 1.10 -4.70
N SER A 62 -6.14 0.89 -5.57
CA SER A 62 -6.19 -0.31 -6.40
C SER A 62 -4.97 -0.39 -7.34
N ALA A 63 -4.57 0.73 -7.95
CA ALA A 63 -3.37 0.77 -8.78
C ALA A 63 -2.10 0.48 -7.97
N TRP A 64 -1.96 1.06 -6.77
CA TRP A 64 -0.85 0.78 -5.86
C TRP A 64 -0.80 -0.70 -5.48
N ALA A 65 -1.93 -1.29 -5.07
CA ALA A 65 -2.02 -2.69 -4.73
C ALA A 65 -1.66 -3.59 -5.93
N LEU A 66 -2.15 -3.29 -7.13
CA LEU A 66 -1.83 -4.06 -8.34
C LEU A 66 -0.34 -3.97 -8.70
N ILE A 67 0.24 -2.76 -8.73
CA ILE A 67 1.66 -2.55 -9.06
C ILE A 67 2.55 -3.29 -8.05
N ALA A 68 2.27 -3.13 -6.75
CA ALA A 68 3.01 -3.79 -5.69
C ALA A 68 2.86 -5.32 -5.74
N GLY A 69 1.63 -5.81 -5.96
CA GLY A 69 1.34 -7.24 -6.11
C GLY A 69 2.06 -7.88 -7.29
N ILE A 70 2.07 -7.23 -8.47
CA ILE A 70 2.83 -7.68 -9.64
C ILE A 70 4.34 -7.71 -9.33
N GLY A 71 4.84 -6.68 -8.63
CA GLY A 71 6.22 -6.66 -8.16
C GLY A 71 6.55 -7.87 -7.28
N LEU A 72 5.71 -8.16 -6.28
CA LEU A 72 5.89 -9.30 -5.37
C LEU A 72 5.87 -10.63 -6.10
N MET A 73 4.89 -10.84 -6.98
CA MET A 73 4.80 -12.06 -7.79
C MET A 73 6.09 -12.27 -8.60
N ARG A 74 6.64 -11.21 -9.21
CA ARG A 74 7.91 -11.31 -9.94
C ARG A 74 9.10 -11.65 -9.04
N VAL A 75 9.14 -11.16 -7.80
CA VAL A 75 10.21 -11.51 -6.85
C VAL A 75 10.10 -12.96 -6.40
N VAL A 76 8.88 -13.46 -6.17
CA VAL A 76 8.66 -14.87 -5.80
C VAL A 76 8.95 -15.81 -6.97
N LEU A 77 8.56 -15.46 -8.19
CA LEU A 77 8.73 -16.30 -9.39
C LEU A 77 10.14 -16.27 -10.01
N LYS A 78 10.95 -15.24 -9.73
CA LYS A 78 12.36 -15.15 -10.17
C LYS A 78 13.35 -15.73 -9.15
N ARG A 79 12.85 -16.25 -8.03
CA ARG A 79 13.60 -17.10 -7.10
C ARG A 79 13.40 -18.55 -7.49
#